data_AF-A0A7K2P048-F1
#
_entry.id   AF-A0A7K2P048-F1
#
_cell.length_a   1.000
_cell.length_b   1.000
_cell.length_c   1.000
_cell.angle_alpha   90.00
_cell.angle_beta   90.00
_cell.angle_gamma   90.00
#
_symmetry.space_group_name_H-M   'P 1'
#
loop_
_entity.id
_entity.type
_entity.pdbx_description
1 polymer ?
#
loop_
_entity_poly.entity_id
_entity_poly.type
_entity_poly.pdbx_seq_one_letter_code
_entity_poly.pdbx_strand_id
1 'polypeptide(L)'
;MAATPRGTSPVPPDARPRLTVLSGPSGVGKSTVVAHMRKEHPEVWLSVSATTRRPRPGEQHGVHYFFVSDEEMDKLIANGELLEWAEFAGNRYGTPRTA
;
A
#
# COMPACT_ATOMS: atom_id res chain seq x y z
N MET A 1 16.04 26.58 -19.65
CA MET A 1 15.01 25.71 -20.27
C MET A 1 14.31 24.97 -19.16
N ALA A 2 13.08 25.35 -18.83
CA ALA A 2 12.32 24.72 -17.75
C ALA A 2 11.63 23.46 -18.28
N ALA A 3 11.84 22.33 -17.60
CA ALA A 3 11.18 21.08 -17.92
C ALA A 3 9.67 21.21 -17.65
N THR A 4 8.86 20.97 -18.68
CA THR A 4 7.39 20.90 -18.58
C THR A 4 7.00 19.81 -17.57
N PRO A 5 6.10 20.09 -16.61
CA PRO A 5 5.61 19.07 -15.69
C PRO A 5 4.80 18.04 -16.48
N ARG A 6 5.37 16.85 -16.67
CA ARG A 6 4.65 15.70 -17.22
C ARG A 6 3.89 15.04 -16.07
N GLY A 7 2.60 15.35 -15.92
CA GLY A 7 1.76 14.64 -14.95
C GLY A 7 0.34 15.16 -14.73
N THR A 8 -0.01 16.38 -15.12
CA THR A 8 -1.29 17.01 -14.74
C THR A 8 -2.31 17.05 -15.89
N SER A 9 -2.50 15.95 -16.63
CA SER A 9 -3.74 15.86 -17.40
C SER A 9 -4.89 15.63 -16.42
N PRO A 10 -5.89 16.52 -16.37
CA PRO A 10 -7.04 16.33 -15.51
C PRO A 10 -7.70 15.00 -15.86
N VAL A 11 -7.83 14.12 -14.88
CA VAL A 11 -8.57 12.86 -15.02
C VAL A 11 -10.01 13.25 -15.34
N PRO A 12 -10.59 12.82 -16.48
CA PRO A 12 -11.98 13.12 -16.81
C PRO A 12 -12.90 12.69 -15.65
N PRO A 13 -14.00 13.42 -15.39
CA PRO A 13 -14.91 13.10 -14.28
C PRO A 13 -15.54 11.69 -14.37
N ASP A 14 -15.53 11.06 -15.55
CA ASP A 14 -15.98 9.68 -15.80
C ASP A 14 -14.85 8.62 -15.79
N ALA A 15 -13.60 9.02 -15.57
CA ALA A 15 -12.48 8.10 -15.59
C ALA A 15 -12.32 7.42 -14.23
N ARG A 16 -12.53 6.10 -14.20
CA ARG A 16 -12.26 5.26 -13.02
C ARG A 16 -10.85 5.56 -12.50
N PRO A 17 -10.65 5.66 -11.17
CA PRO A 17 -9.33 5.89 -10.60
C PRO A 17 -8.35 4.82 -11.10
N ARG A 18 -7.17 5.26 -11.53
CA ARG A 18 -6.15 4.39 -12.11
C ARG A 18 -5.40 3.67 -10.99
N LEU A 19 -5.51 2.34 -10.94
CA LEU A 19 -4.65 1.50 -10.10
C LEU A 19 -3.25 1.42 -10.72
N THR A 20 -2.23 1.78 -9.94
CA THR A 20 -0.83 1.64 -10.33
C THR A 20 -0.14 0.65 -9.39
N VAL A 21 0.55 -0.34 -9.96
CA VAL A 21 1.27 -1.37 -9.21
C VAL A 21 2.77 -1.16 -9.37
N LEU A 22 3.46 -0.91 -8.25
CA LEU A 22 4.92 -0.88 -8.21
C LEU A 22 5.45 -2.23 -7.69
N SER A 23 6.09 -3.01 -8.55
CA SER A 23 6.60 -4.35 -8.23
C SER A 23 8.13 -4.44 -8.35
N GLY A 24 8.71 -5.45 -7.70
CA GLY A 24 10.14 -5.72 -7.70
C GLY A 24 10.59 -6.51 -6.46
N PRO A 25 11.79 -7.11 -6.45
CA PRO A 25 12.28 -7.93 -5.34
C PRO A 25 12.35 -7.18 -4.00
N SER A 26 12.47 -7.93 -2.90
CA SER A 26 12.78 -7.33 -1.59
C SER A 26 14.12 -6.60 -1.66
N GLY A 27 14.22 -5.42 -1.03
CA GLY A 27 15.46 -4.63 -1.00
C GLY A 27 15.73 -3.71 -2.20
N VAL A 28 14.96 -3.80 -3.30
CA VAL A 28 15.18 -2.97 -4.51
C VAL A 28 14.86 -1.47 -4.34
N GLY A 29 14.28 -1.05 -3.20
CA GLY A 29 13.97 0.35 -2.91
C GLY A 29 12.55 0.81 -3.24
N LYS A 30 11.58 -0.11 -3.42
CA LYS A 30 10.16 0.24 -3.69
C LYS A 30 9.59 1.24 -2.68
N SER A 31 9.79 1.02 -1.38
CA SER A 31 9.31 1.91 -0.32
C SER A 31 9.91 3.32 -0.42
N THR A 32 11.18 3.43 -0.83
CA THR A 32 11.85 4.71 -1.06
C THR A 32 11.20 5.48 -2.20
N VAL A 33 10.91 4.81 -3.32
CA VAL A 33 10.20 5.42 -4.46
C VAL A 33 8.80 5.88 -4.06
N VAL A 34 8.04 5.03 -3.35
CA VAL A 34 6.70 5.37 -2.87
C VAL A 34 6.72 6.55 -1.90
N ALA A 35 7.68 6.59 -0.97
CA ALA A 35 7.82 7.70 -0.02
C ALA A 35 8.12 9.03 -0.73
N HIS A 36 9.04 9.01 -1.71
CA HIS A 36 9.34 10.21 -2.51
C HIS A 36 8.13 10.65 -3.33
N MET A 37 7.46 9.71 -4.01
CA MET A 37 6.25 9.99 -4.78
C MET A 37 5.16 10.63 -3.92
N ARG A 38 4.87 10.10 -2.73
CA ARG A 38 3.84 10.67 -1.84
C ARG A 38 4.23 12.04 -1.27
N LYS A 39 5.53 12.35 -1.19
CA LYS A 39 6.00 13.67 -0.78
C LYS A 39 5.75 14.73 -1.87
N GLU A 40 6.03 14.38 -3.13
CA GLU A 40 5.85 15.29 -4.28
C GLU A 40 4.39 15.33 -4.77
N HIS A 41 3.63 14.24 -4.55
CA HIS A 41 2.25 14.05 -4.99
C HIS A 41 1.36 13.60 -3.81
N PRO A 42 0.98 14.52 -2.90
CA PRO A 42 0.16 14.20 -1.73
C PRO A 42 -1.25 13.70 -2.09
N GLU A 43 -1.71 13.96 -3.32
CA GLU A 43 -2.96 13.44 -3.88
C GLU A 43 -2.93 11.92 -4.14
N VAL A 44 -1.74 11.30 -4.18
CA VAL A 44 -1.62 9.87 -4.41
C VAL A 44 -1.95 9.09 -3.14
N TRP A 45 -3.08 8.39 -3.19
CA TRP A 45 -3.45 7.41 -2.19
C TRP A 45 -2.65 6.12 -2.36
N LEU A 46 -2.12 5.60 -1.25
CA LEU A 46 -1.43 4.32 -1.17
C LEU A 46 -2.26 3.37 -0.32
N SER A 47 -2.60 2.21 -0.88
CA SER A 47 -3.21 1.12 -0.11
C SER A 47 -2.24 0.62 0.96
N VAL A 48 -2.67 0.63 2.23
CA VAL A 48 -1.90 0.13 3.36
C VAL A 48 -2.37 -1.30 3.66
N SER A 49 -1.51 -2.28 3.46
CA SER A 49 -1.83 -3.69 3.73
C SER A 49 -1.85 -4.00 5.23
N ALA A 50 -2.63 -4.99 5.64
CA ALA A 50 -2.52 -5.62 6.95
C ALA A 50 -1.39 -6.65 6.96
N THR A 51 -0.73 -6.84 8.11
CA THR A 51 0.26 -7.91 8.29
C THR A 51 0.34 -8.42 9.72
N THR A 52 0.60 -9.71 9.89
CA THR A 52 0.88 -10.33 11.20
C THR A 52 2.35 -10.16 11.62
N ARG A 53 3.19 -9.64 10.73
CA ARG A 53 4.60 -9.34 11.03
C ARG A 53 4.68 -8.23 12.07
N ARG A 54 5.57 -8.39 13.06
CA ARG A 54 5.91 -7.31 13.99
C ARG A 54 6.51 -6.09 13.26
N PRO A 55 6.19 -4.86 13.69
CA PRO A 55 6.80 -3.66 13.13
C PRO A 55 8.32 -3.64 13.36
N ARG A 56 9.07 -3.18 12.36
CA ARG A 56 10.50 -2.86 12.46
C ARG A 56 10.68 -1.49 13.13
N PRO A 57 11.86 -1.18 13.68
CA PRO A 57 12.15 0.15 14.20
C PRO A 57 11.82 1.24 13.18
N GLY A 58 11.01 2.22 13.59
CA GLY A 58 10.57 3.34 12.74
C GLY A 58 9.30 3.08 11.91
N GLU A 59 8.82 1.84 11.80
CA GLU A 59 7.53 1.56 11.17
C GLU A 59 6.38 2.01 12.09
N GLN A 60 5.32 2.53 11.47
CA GLN A 60 4.13 3.06 12.15
C GLN A 60 2.88 2.36 11.64
N HIS A 61 2.03 1.93 12.57
CA HIS A 61 0.73 1.32 12.28
C HIS A 61 -0.17 2.29 11.51
N GLY A 62 -0.86 1.80 10.48
CA GLY A 62 -1.71 2.61 9.60
C GLY A 62 -0.96 3.48 8.59
N VAL A 63 0.37 3.53 8.65
CA VAL A 63 1.22 4.25 7.67
C VAL A 63 1.96 3.28 6.77
N HIS A 64 2.62 2.28 7.37
CA HIS A 64 3.42 1.29 6.64
C HIS A 64 2.62 0.01 6.39
N TYR A 65 1.99 -0.47 7.46
CA TYR A 65 1.05 -1.59 7.47
C TYR A 65 0.03 -1.37 8.60
N PHE A 66 -1.11 -2.05 8.51
CA PHE A 66 -1.88 -2.38 9.71
C PHE A 66 -1.24 -3.61 10.34
N PHE A 67 -0.46 -3.39 11.38
CA PHE A 67 0.13 -4.48 12.17
C PHE A 67 -0.96 -5.07 13.06
N VAL A 68 -1.36 -6.30 12.76
CA VAL A 68 -2.47 -7.02 13.41
C VAL A 68 -1.97 -8.31 14.03
N SER A 69 -2.70 -8.87 14.99
CA SER A 69 -2.42 -10.21 15.50
C SER A 69 -2.82 -11.29 14.50
N ASP A 70 -2.38 -12.53 14.75
CA ASP A 70 -2.82 -13.68 13.95
C ASP A 70 -4.34 -13.90 14.06
N GLU A 71 -4.91 -13.72 15.26
CA GLU A 71 -6.35 -13.83 15.51
C GLU A 71 -7.15 -12.72 14.81
N GLU A 72 -6.59 -11.51 14.72
CA GLU A 72 -7.20 -10.40 13.96
C GLU A 72 -7.15 -10.67 12.45
N MET A 73 -6.05 -11.21 11.94
CA MET A 73 -5.95 -11.64 10.54
C MET A 73 -6.99 -12.72 10.20
N ASP A 74 -7.21 -13.69 11.10
CA ASP A 74 -8.24 -14.73 10.91
C ASP A 74 -9.64 -14.14 10.80
N LYS A 75 -9.96 -13.13 11.62
CA LYS A 75 -11.25 -12.42 11.55
C LYS A 75 -11.41 -11.68 10.22
N LEU A 76 -10.38 -10.95 9.78
CA LEU A 76 -10.42 -10.21 8.50
C LEU A 76 -10.68 -11.15 7.32
N ILE A 77 -10.05 -12.34 7.32
CA ILE A 77 -10.26 -13.36 6.29
C ILE A 77 -11.68 -13.92 6.36
N ALA A 78 -12.13 -14.35 7.55
CA ALA A 78 -13.44 -14.97 7.75
C ALA A 78 -14.62 -14.03 7.40
N ASN A 79 -14.45 -12.74 7.67
CA ASN A 79 -15.47 -11.72 7.40
C ASN A 79 -15.44 -11.22 5.94
N GLY A 80 -14.49 -11.66 5.11
CA GLY A 80 -14.34 -11.19 3.73
C GLY A 80 -13.87 -9.73 3.63
N GLU A 81 -13.16 -9.23 4.66
CA GLU A 81 -12.71 -7.84 4.78
C GLU A 81 -11.40 -7.55 4.01
N LEU A 82 -10.84 -8.56 3.32
CA LEU A 82 -9.67 -8.45 2.46
C LEU A 82 -10.05 -8.68 0.98
N LEU A 83 -9.39 -7.95 0.06
CA LEU A 83 -9.46 -8.21 -1.38
C LEU A 83 -8.65 -9.45 -1.76
N GLU A 84 -7.47 -9.57 -1.17
CA GLU A 84 -6.52 -10.66 -1.36
C GLU A 84 -5.61 -10.77 -0.13
N TRP A 85 -5.05 -11.95 0.08
CA TRP A 85 -4.05 -12.20 1.12
C TRP A 85 -3.14 -13.37 0.73
N ALA A 86 -1.94 -13.37 1.31
CA ALA A 86 -0.95 -14.43 1.13
C ALA A 86 -0.04 -14.56 2.35
N GLU A 87 0.58 -15.73 2.47
CA GLU A 87 1.66 -15.96 3.44
C GLU A 87 3.02 -15.76 2.77
N PHE A 88 3.91 -15.03 3.46
CA PHE A 88 5.27 -14.80 3.02
C PHE A 88 6.22 -14.75 4.22
N ALA A 89 7.28 -15.56 4.17
CA ALA A 89 8.29 -15.65 5.23
C ALA A 89 7.68 -15.82 6.64
N GLY A 90 6.69 -16.71 6.77
CA GLY A 90 6.02 -17.04 8.03
C GLY A 90 5.12 -15.93 8.59
N ASN A 91 4.79 -14.91 7.79
CA ASN A 91 3.85 -13.86 8.17
C ASN A 91 2.77 -13.74 7.09
N ARG A 92 1.57 -13.31 7.49
CA ARG A 92 0.45 -13.10 6.58
C ARG A 92 0.36 -11.64 6.20
N TYR A 93 -0.04 -11.38 4.96
CA TYR A 93 -0.22 -10.06 4.39
C TYR A 93 -1.54 -10.02 3.65
N GLY A 94 -2.31 -8.94 3.80
CA GLY A 94 -3.60 -8.80 3.14
C GLY A 94 -3.89 -7.36 2.74
N THR A 95 -4.57 -7.18 1.62
CA THR A 95 -5.02 -5.88 1.15
C THR A 95 -6.46 -5.65 1.62
N PRO A 96 -6.75 -4.67 2.50
CA PRO A 96 -8.11 -4.39 2.96
C PRO A 96 -9.06 -4.10 1.80
N ARG A 97 -10.31 -4.60 1.90
CA ARG A 97 -11.39 -4.35 0.93
C ARG A 97 -11.83 -2.90 0.89
N THR A 98 -11.72 -2.24 2.02
CA THR A 98 -12.09 -0.84 2.23
C THR A 98 -10.88 -0.08 2.75
N ALA A 99 -10.66 1.10 2.18
CA ALA A 99 -9.58 2.01 2.52
C ALA A 99 -9.81 2.71 3.86
#